data_AF-A0A968BVF5-F1
#
_entry.id   AF-A0A968BVF5-F1
#
_cell.length_a   1.000
_cell.length_b   1.000
_cell.length_c   1.000
_cell.angle_alpha   90.00
_cell.angle_beta   90.00
_cell.angle_gamma   90.00
#
_symmetry.space_group_name_H-M   'P 1'
#
loop_
_entity.id
_entity.type
_entity.pdbx_description
1 polymer ?
#
loop_
_entity_poly.entity_id
_entity_poly.type
_entity_poly.pdbx_seq_one_letter_code
_entity_poly.pdbx_strand_id
1 'polypeptide(L)'
;PKDGALLMVAPSGIPKNAPAPNSGKLLLEFLYSIENSEIQVKLRGLSLRPEVKQLPGQKSLAEIKTIRPTFEEIVNGIPEVKEDF
;
A
#
# COMPACT_ATOMS: atom_id res chain seq x y z
N PRO A 1 17.35 -6.79 -0.18
CA PRO A 1 18.04 -7.52 0.92
C PRO A 1 17.85 -9.04 0.74
N LYS A 2 18.79 -9.87 1.22
CA LYS A 2 18.67 -11.34 1.13
C LYS A 2 17.46 -11.86 1.93
N ASP A 3 17.14 -11.18 3.03
CA ASP A 3 16.07 -11.58 3.94
C ASP A 3 14.67 -11.19 3.45
N GLY A 4 14.61 -10.30 2.45
CA GLY A 4 13.36 -9.73 1.93
C GLY A 4 13.25 -8.25 2.23
N ALA A 5 12.10 -7.66 1.93
CA ALA A 5 11.76 -6.28 2.24
C ALA A 5 10.47 -6.23 3.06
N LEU A 6 10.42 -5.36 4.07
CA LEU A 6 9.20 -5.12 4.82
C LEU A 6 8.13 -4.52 3.89
N LEU A 7 6.97 -5.17 3.79
CA LEU A 7 5.81 -4.66 3.07
C LEU A 7 4.79 -4.12 4.07
N MET A 8 4.77 -2.79 4.21
CA MET A 8 3.72 -2.08 4.94
C MET A 8 2.65 -1.61 3.96
N VAL A 9 1.42 -2.10 4.13
CA VAL A 9 0.28 -1.68 3.31
C VAL A 9 -0.40 -0.52 4.02
N ALA A 10 -0.45 0.65 3.38
CA ALA A 10 -1.22 1.79 3.86
C ALA A 10 -2.70 1.60 3.49
N PRO A 11 -3.60 1.37 4.46
CA PRO A 11 -5.03 1.32 4.17
C PRO A 11 -5.56 2.72 3.84
N SER A 12 -6.59 2.78 3.00
CA SER A 12 -7.39 3.99 2.81
C SER A 12 -8.81 3.72 3.29
N GLY A 13 -9.46 4.72 3.88
CA GLY A 13 -10.78 4.55 4.48
C GLY A 13 -11.58 5.85 4.45
N ILE A 14 -12.91 5.71 4.46
CA ILE A 14 -13.84 6.83 4.57
C ILE A 14 -14.23 6.96 6.04
N PRO A 15 -14.00 8.12 6.69
CA PRO A 15 -14.46 8.33 8.06
C PRO A 15 -15.96 8.10 8.20
N LYS A 16 -16.40 7.49 9.31
CA LYS A 16 -17.81 7.15 9.56
C LYS A 16 -18.76 8.34 9.39
N ASN A 17 -18.31 9.53 9.80
CA ASN A 17 -19.09 10.76 9.77
C ASN A 17 -18.62 11.72 8.65
N ALA A 18 -18.05 11.20 7.56
CA ALA A 18 -17.63 12.03 6.44
C ALA A 18 -18.84 12.82 5.88
N PRO A 19 -18.70 14.12 5.61
CA PRO A 19 -19.82 14.96 5.15
C PRO A 19 -20.32 14.59 3.74
N ALA A 20 -19.49 13.89 2.96
CA ALA A 20 -19.82 13.41 1.62
C ALA A 20 -19.24 11.99 1.40
N PRO A 21 -19.86 10.94 2.00
CA PRO A 21 -19.31 9.59 1.95
C PRO A 21 -19.29 9.01 0.53
N ASN A 22 -20.24 9.40 -0.32
CA ASN A 22 -20.27 8.97 -1.73
C ASN A 22 -19.08 9.52 -2.53
N SER A 23 -18.70 10.78 -2.29
CA SER A 23 -17.49 11.36 -2.90
C SER A 23 -16.23 10.65 -2.38
N GLY A 24 -16.19 10.32 -1.09
CA GLY A 24 -15.13 9.50 -0.52
C GLY A 24 -15.02 8.12 -1.19
N LYS A 25 -16.15 7.49 -1.50
CA LYS A 25 -16.17 6.23 -2.25
C LYS A 25 -15.58 6.40 -3.65
N LEU A 26 -16.01 7.41 -4.40
CA LEU A 26 -15.46 7.68 -5.74
C LEU A 26 -13.93 7.91 -5.70
N LEU A 27 -13.43 8.59 -4.67
CA LEU A 27 -11.99 8.76 -4.49
C LEU A 27 -11.30 7.42 -4.25
N LEU A 28 -11.83 6.54 -3.38
CA LEU A 28 -11.25 5.21 -3.15
C LEU A 28 -11.28 4.34 -4.42
N GLU A 29 -12.36 4.38 -5.20
CA GLU A 29 -12.44 3.68 -6.49
C GLU A 29 -11.35 4.17 -7.46
N PHE A 30 -11.11 5.49 -7.52
CA PHE A 30 -10.01 6.05 -8.32
C PHE A 30 -8.65 5.60 -7.78
N LEU A 31 -8.40 5.69 -6.48
CA LEU A 31 -7.10 5.30 -5.89
C LEU A 31 -6.75 3.83 -6.16
N TYR A 32 -7.76 2.95 -6.25
CA TYR A 32 -7.58 1.52 -6.54
C TYR A 32 -7.76 1.13 -8.02
N SER A 33 -7.95 2.14 -8.89
CA SER A 33 -8.06 1.94 -10.33
C SER A 33 -6.71 1.54 -10.95
N ILE A 34 -6.78 0.97 -12.16
CA ILE A 34 -5.61 0.72 -13.00
C ILE A 34 -4.93 2.04 -13.34
N GLU A 35 -5.70 3.09 -13.67
CA GLU A 35 -5.18 4.41 -14.04
C GLU A 35 -4.30 5.00 -12.93
N ASN A 36 -4.79 5.06 -11.70
CA ASN A 36 -3.99 5.56 -10.58
C ASN A 36 -2.77 4.66 -10.31
N SER A 37 -2.92 3.34 -10.46
CA SER A 37 -1.80 2.42 -10.29
C SER A 37 -0.70 2.62 -11.33
N GLU A 38 -1.05 2.95 -12.58
CA GLU A 38 -0.09 3.33 -13.62
C GLU A 38 0.61 4.66 -13.31
N ILE A 39 -0.11 5.64 -12.75
CA ILE A 39 0.48 6.89 -12.26
C ILE A 39 1.49 6.61 -11.15
N GLN A 40 1.12 5.76 -10.18
CA GLN A 40 2.01 5.38 -9.09
C GLN A 40 3.29 4.73 -9.60
N VAL A 41 3.21 3.83 -10.58
CA VAL A 41 4.40 3.22 -11.20
C VAL A 41 5.28 4.27 -11.90
N LYS A 42 4.70 5.24 -12.62
CA LYS A 42 5.45 6.36 -13.23
C LYS A 42 6.19 7.20 -12.18
N LEU A 43 5.59 7.36 -11.00
CA LEU A 43 6.19 8.02 -9.84
C LEU A 43 7.13 7.11 -9.02
N ARG A 44 7.54 5.96 -9.57
CA ARG A 44 8.41 4.95 -8.92
C ARG A 44 7.80 4.32 -7.66
N GLY A 45 6.49 4.47 -7.46
CA GLY A 45 5.71 3.73 -6.48
C GLY A 45 5.54 2.26 -6.89
N LEU A 46 5.02 1.48 -5.94
CA LEU A 46 4.71 0.06 -6.13
C LEU A 46 3.22 -0.11 -6.40
N SER A 47 2.86 -0.74 -7.52
CA SER A 47 1.48 -1.13 -7.81
C SER A 47 1.12 -2.43 -7.08
N LEU A 48 -0.08 -2.47 -6.48
CA LEU A 48 -0.69 -3.70 -5.95
C LEU A 48 -1.48 -4.47 -7.01
N ARG A 49 -1.67 -3.89 -8.20
CA ARG A 49 -2.44 -4.47 -9.30
C ARG A 49 -1.53 -5.27 -10.24
N PRO A 50 -1.72 -6.59 -10.39
CA PRO A 50 -0.84 -7.45 -11.21
C PRO A 50 -0.87 -7.13 -12.70
N GLU A 51 -1.95 -6.53 -13.21
CA GLU A 51 -2.10 -6.14 -14.60
C GLU A 51 -1.29 -4.89 -14.99
N VAL A 52 -0.80 -4.12 -14.01
CA VAL A 52 -0.06 -2.88 -14.26
C VAL A 52 1.40 -3.18 -14.56
N LYS A 53 1.82 -2.81 -15.78
CA LYS A 53 3.19 -2.97 -16.25
C LYS A 53 4.15 -2.11 -15.43
N GLN A 54 5.28 -2.70 -15.04
CA GLN A 54 6.34 -2.00 -14.34
C GLN A 54 7.20 -1.17 -15.30
N LEU A 55 7.91 -0.18 -14.77
CA LEU A 55 8.93 0.53 -15.54
C LEU A 55 10.11 -0.40 -15.88
N PRO A 56 10.87 -0.13 -16.96
CA PRO A 56 12.10 -0.86 -17.25
C PRO A 56 13.04 -0.90 -16.05
N GLY A 57 13.46 -2.11 -15.67
CA GLY A 57 14.34 -2.36 -14.52
C GLY A 57 13.65 -2.36 -13.14
N GLN A 58 12.36 -2.06 -13.05
CA GLN A 58 11.59 -2.16 -11.81
C GLN A 58 11.00 -3.56 -11.67
N LYS A 59 11.24 -4.18 -10.51
CA LYS A 59 10.59 -5.45 -10.14
C LYS A 59 9.14 -5.20 -9.75
N SER A 60 8.25 -6.09 -10.18
CA SER A 60 6.88 -6.13 -9.68
C SER A 60 6.85 -6.60 -8.23
N LEU A 61 5.73 -6.34 -7.53
CA LEU A 61 5.53 -6.86 -6.18
C LEU A 61 5.67 -8.39 -6.10
N ALA A 62 5.22 -9.11 -7.13
CA ALA A 62 5.32 -10.58 -7.19
C ALA A 62 6.77 -11.09 -7.22
N GLU A 63 7.72 -10.27 -7.70
CA GLU A 63 9.15 -10.61 -7.78
C GLU A 63 9.94 -10.18 -6.53
N ILE A 64 9.31 -9.45 -5.61
CA ILE A 64 9.93 -8.99 -4.37
C ILE A 64 9.60 -9.97 -3.26
N LYS A 65 10.62 -10.59 -2.67
CA LYS A 65 10.46 -11.32 -1.40
C LYS A 65 10.06 -10.33 -0.31
N THR A 66 8.84 -10.44 0.19
CA THR A 66 8.30 -9.54 1.21
C THR A 66 8.17 -10.22 2.57
N ILE A 67 8.37 -9.42 3.62
CA ILE A 67 8.01 -9.74 4.99
C ILE A 67 6.78 -8.88 5.28
N ARG A 68 5.64 -9.51 5.55
CA ARG A 68 4.39 -8.80 5.81
C ARG A 68 3.93 -9.14 7.22
N PRO A 69 4.00 -8.19 8.18
CA PRO A 69 3.42 -8.37 9.48
C PRO A 69 1.90 -8.60 9.38
N THR A 70 1.39 -9.43 10.27
CA THR A 70 -0.03 -9.58 10.53
C THR A 70 -0.60 -8.31 11.13
N PHE A 71 -1.93 -8.16 11.08
CA PHE A 71 -2.60 -7.01 11.69
C PHE A 71 -2.32 -6.91 13.20
N GLU A 72 -2.32 -8.04 13.90
CA GLU A 72 -2.06 -8.11 15.34
C GLU A 72 -0.64 -7.66 15.69
N GLU A 73 0.37 -8.12 14.93
CA GLU A 73 1.76 -7.67 15.09
C GLU A 73 1.91 -6.16 14.86
N ILE A 74 1.15 -5.58 13.92
CA ILE A 74 1.17 -4.13 13.66
C ILE A 74 0.55 -3.35 14.82
N VAL A 75 -0.61 -3.79 15.32
CA VAL A 75 -1.36 -3.09 16.37
C VAL A 75 -0.62 -3.12 17.71
N ASN A 76 -0.02 -4.25 18.06
CA ASN A 76 0.65 -4.42 19.35
C ASN A 76 2.14 -4.02 19.28
N GLY A 77 2.84 -4.36 18.20
CA GLY A 77 4.28 -4.18 18.10
C GLY A 77 4.74 -2.74 17.82
N ILE A 78 3.97 -1.94 17.06
CA ILE A 78 4.36 -0.54 16.78
C ILE A 78 4.38 0.31 18.06
N PRO A 79 3.35 0.24 18.94
CA PRO A 79 3.39 0.95 20.22
C PRO A 79 4.54 0.53 21.14
N GLU A 80 4.85 -0.77 21.22
CA GLU A 80 5.90 -1.29 22.10
C GLU A 80 7.29 -0.77 21.73
N VAL A 81 7.58 -0.67 20.42
CA VAL A 81 8.87 -0.20 19.91
C VAL A 81 9.01 1.33 20.02
N LYS A 82 7.91 2.07 20.18
CA LYS A 82 7.93 3.53 20.25
C LYS A 82 8.62 4.06 21.53
N GLU A 83 8.64 3.26 22.60
CA GLU A 83 9.29 3.62 23.86
C GLU A 83 10.82 3.41 23.84
N ASP A 84 11.35 2.77 22.80
CA ASP A 84 12.78 2.47 22.64
C ASP A 84 13.55 3.52 21.80
N PHE A 85 12.87 4.58 21.33
CA PHE A 85 13.42 5.67 20.49
C PHE A 85 13.08 7.06 21.01
#